data_AF-A0A142CMI9-F1
#
_entry.id   AF-A0A142CMI9-F1
#
_cell.length_a   1.000
_cell.length_b   1.000
_cell.length_c   1.000
_cell.angle_alpha   90.00
_cell.angle_beta   90.00
_cell.angle_gamma   90.00
#
_symmetry.space_group_name_H-M   'P 1'
#
loop_
_entity.id
_entity.type
_entity.pdbx_description
1 polymer ?
#
loop_
_entity_poly.entity_id
_entity_poly.type
_entity_poly.pdbx_seq_one_letter_code
_entity_poly.pdbx_strand_id
1 'polypeptide(L)'
;MLSTSTFLALAMQCAASVHPDTTHEVARVESGFNPYAIAEIIPKVKRKPGDKGVVSYFPESKEAALKIVKNIELRNHRYSVGLMQITSTNFAKYGTTAEKMFDPCENLKVSEKILVDCYKRGGDLVRGLSCYYSGNSETGVKPEPEFNNTSYVQRIGFSPPDNKKFYCSLCKGND
;
A
#
# COMPACT_ATOMS: atom_id res chain seq x y z
N MET A 1 7.12 12.40 9.08
CA MET A 1 7.41 11.19 8.28
C MET A 1 8.61 10.49 8.91
N LEU A 2 8.69 9.16 8.82
CA LEU A 2 9.88 8.41 9.26
C LEU A 2 11.00 8.53 8.23
N SER A 3 12.26 8.49 8.68
CA SER A 3 13.39 8.28 7.78
C SER A 3 13.42 6.85 7.28
N THR A 4 14.04 6.61 6.13
CA THR A 4 14.25 5.28 5.56
C THR A 4 14.97 4.34 6.54
N SER A 5 16.02 4.82 7.23
CA SER A 5 16.77 4.02 8.21
C SER A 5 15.90 3.57 9.39
N THR A 6 15.12 4.49 9.95
CA THR A 6 14.19 4.17 11.05
C THR A 6 13.11 3.20 10.59
N PHE A 7 12.57 3.40 9.39
CA PHE A 7 11.57 2.49 8.82
C PHE A 7 12.13 1.08 8.62
N LEU A 8 13.32 0.93 8.05
CA LEU A 8 13.94 -0.38 7.82
C LEU A 8 14.21 -1.11 9.14
N ALA A 9 14.67 -0.40 10.18
CA ALA A 9 14.83 -0.97 11.51
C ALA A 9 13.50 -1.51 12.07
N LEU A 10 12.42 -0.74 11.96
CA LEU A 10 11.09 -1.17 12.36
C LEU A 10 10.59 -2.35 11.53
N ALA A 11 10.81 -2.35 10.21
CA ALA A 11 10.41 -3.44 9.33
C ALA A 11 11.09 -4.76 9.73
N MET A 12 12.40 -4.73 10.00
CA MET A 12 13.13 -5.91 10.48
C MET A 12 12.66 -6.40 11.86
N GLN A 13 12.24 -5.48 12.74
CA GLN A 13 11.77 -5.84 14.07
C GLN A 13 10.32 -6.35 14.10
N CYS A 14 9.45 -5.77 13.27
CA CYS A 14 7.99 -5.90 13.39
C CYS A 14 7.33 -6.65 12.23
N ALA A 15 8.05 -6.90 11.14
CA ALA A 15 7.57 -7.59 9.94
C ALA A 15 8.66 -8.47 9.29
N ALA A 16 9.37 -9.25 10.12
CA ALA A 16 10.56 -10.01 9.74
C ALA A 16 10.33 -11.09 8.66
N SER A 17 9.07 -11.48 8.42
CA SER A 17 8.70 -12.48 7.40
C SER A 17 8.59 -11.89 5.99
N VAL A 18 8.69 -10.57 5.85
CA VAL A 18 8.67 -9.86 4.56
C VAL A 18 10.04 -9.20 4.35
N HIS A 19 10.61 -9.37 3.15
CA HIS A 19 11.89 -8.75 2.83
C HIS A 19 11.82 -7.22 3.03
N PRO A 20 12.80 -6.58 3.71
CA PRO A 20 12.76 -5.15 4.02
C PRO A 20 12.55 -4.25 2.81
N ASP A 21 13.15 -4.58 1.66
CA ASP A 21 12.95 -3.81 0.42
C ASP A 21 11.49 -3.83 -0.07
N THR A 22 10.79 -4.97 0.05
CA THR A 22 9.37 -5.05 -0.29
C THR A 22 8.55 -4.17 0.64
N THR A 23 8.77 -4.28 1.94
CA THR A 23 8.06 -3.48 2.95
C THR A 23 8.35 -1.98 2.78
N HIS A 24 9.58 -1.62 2.40
CA HIS A 24 10.01 -0.25 2.10
C HIS A 24 9.25 0.33 0.91
N GLU A 25 9.21 -0.37 -0.23
CA GLU A 25 8.53 0.12 -1.42
C GLU A 25 7.01 0.22 -1.21
N VAL A 26 6.42 -0.73 -0.48
CA VAL A 26 5.00 -0.63 -0.07
C VAL A 26 4.77 0.61 0.78
N ALA A 27 5.51 0.82 1.87
CA ALA A 27 5.31 2.01 2.71
C ALA A 27 5.55 3.33 1.97
N ARG A 28 6.50 3.37 1.03
CA ARG A 28 6.76 4.53 0.18
C ARG A 28 5.54 4.88 -0.67
N VAL A 29 4.93 3.89 -1.32
CA VAL A 29 3.75 4.07 -2.16
C VAL A 29 2.49 4.35 -1.35
N GLU A 30 2.31 3.65 -0.23
CA GLU A 30 1.09 3.71 0.58
C GLU A 30 0.98 4.99 1.40
N SER A 31 2.07 5.46 2.02
CA SER A 31 2.02 6.57 2.97
C SER A 31 3.13 7.60 2.83
N GLY A 32 4.14 7.37 1.97
CA GLY A 32 5.36 8.17 1.98
C GLY A 32 6.05 8.17 3.35
N PHE A 33 5.99 7.03 4.06
CA PHE A 33 6.50 6.88 5.43
C PHE A 33 5.82 7.80 6.47
N ASN A 34 4.58 8.24 6.22
CA ASN A 34 3.80 8.98 7.20
C ASN A 34 2.97 8.00 8.07
N PRO A 35 3.30 7.84 9.37
CA PRO A 35 2.59 6.90 10.24
C PRO A 35 1.15 7.33 10.55
N TYR A 36 0.77 8.56 10.23
CA TYR A 36 -0.58 9.09 10.46
C TYR A 36 -1.36 9.34 9.16
N ALA A 37 -0.86 8.87 8.02
CA ALA A 37 -1.59 8.95 6.76
C ALA A 37 -2.95 8.25 6.86
N ILE A 38 -4.00 8.91 6.39
CA ILE A 38 -5.36 8.37 6.32
C ILE A 38 -5.88 8.54 4.91
N ALA A 39 -6.46 7.48 4.35
CA ALA A 39 -7.21 7.53 3.10
C ALA A 39 -8.68 7.20 3.39
N GLU A 40 -9.56 8.19 3.30
CA GLU A 40 -11.01 7.99 3.37
C GLU A 40 -11.53 7.49 2.02
N ILE A 41 -12.30 6.41 2.05
CA ILE A 41 -12.88 5.78 0.86
C ILE A 41 -14.33 6.24 0.76
N ILE A 42 -14.60 7.11 -0.21
CA ILE A 42 -15.93 7.66 -0.46
C ILE A 42 -16.82 6.56 -1.09
N PRO A 43 -18.03 6.31 -0.56
CA PRO A 43 -18.95 5.33 -1.14
C PRO A 43 -19.28 5.64 -2.60
N LYS A 44 -19.34 4.63 -3.47
CA LYS A 44 -19.61 4.80 -4.92
C LYS A 44 -20.86 5.65 -5.19
N VAL A 45 -21.92 5.44 -4.41
CA VAL A 45 -23.20 6.18 -4.52
C VAL A 45 -23.08 7.68 -4.24
N LYS A 46 -22.00 8.12 -3.57
CA LYS A 46 -21.73 9.53 -3.26
C LYS A 46 -20.70 10.16 -4.21
N ARG A 47 -20.12 9.40 -5.14
CA ARG A 47 -19.09 9.89 -6.08
C ARG A 47 -19.73 10.55 -7.28
N LYS A 48 -19.18 11.67 -7.73
CA LYS A 48 -19.49 12.29 -9.02
C LYS A 48 -18.67 11.64 -10.14
N PRO A 49 -19.11 11.74 -11.40
CA PRO A 49 -18.29 11.32 -12.54
C PRO A 49 -16.92 12.01 -12.51
N GLY A 50 -15.84 11.23 -12.55
CA GLY A 50 -14.47 11.72 -12.47
C GLY A 50 -13.87 11.81 -11.06
N ASP A 51 -14.65 11.55 -9.99
CA ASP A 51 -14.10 11.53 -8.63
C ASP A 51 -13.19 10.31 -8.43
N LYS A 52 -11.98 10.55 -7.92
CA LYS A 52 -11.04 9.49 -7.49
C LYS A 52 -11.61 8.58 -6.39
N GLY A 53 -12.67 9.03 -5.69
CA GLY A 53 -13.35 8.25 -4.66
C GLY A 53 -12.55 8.04 -3.39
N VAL A 54 -11.44 8.77 -3.23
CA VAL A 54 -10.54 8.75 -2.07
C VAL A 54 -10.19 10.19 -1.67
N VAL A 55 -10.18 10.47 -0.37
CA VAL A 55 -9.69 11.73 0.21
C VAL A 55 -8.55 11.40 1.17
N SER A 56 -7.38 12.02 0.96
CA SER A 56 -6.19 11.78 1.77
C SER A 56 -6.02 12.85 2.85
N TYR A 57 -5.61 12.43 4.04
CA TYR A 57 -5.30 13.29 5.17
C TYR A 57 -3.91 12.98 5.72
N PHE A 58 -3.17 14.02 6.09
CA PHE A 58 -1.80 13.92 6.62
C PHE A 58 -1.65 14.73 7.93
N PRO A 59 -2.34 14.33 9.00
CA PRO A 59 -2.24 14.99 10.30
C PRO A 59 -0.83 14.89 10.89
N GLU A 60 -0.47 15.88 11.70
CA GLU A 60 0.86 15.97 12.33
C GLU A 60 0.99 15.12 13.60
N SER A 61 -0.14 14.69 14.19
CA SER A 61 -0.16 13.92 15.44
C SER A 61 -1.19 12.80 15.43
N LYS A 62 -1.00 11.82 16.32
CA LYS A 62 -1.93 10.70 16.52
C LYS A 62 -3.31 11.19 16.97
N GLU A 63 -3.37 12.21 17.84
CA GLU A 63 -4.62 12.78 18.35
C GLU A 63 -5.41 13.47 17.23
N ALA A 64 -4.73 14.21 16.36
CA ALA A 64 -5.35 14.82 15.18
C ALA A 64 -5.86 13.75 14.20
N ALA A 65 -5.09 12.68 14.00
CA ALA A 65 -5.47 11.53 13.18
C ALA A 65 -6.73 10.83 13.70
N LEU A 66 -6.82 10.63 15.01
CA LEU A 66 -7.99 10.03 15.67
C LEU A 66 -9.24 10.90 15.55
N LYS A 67 -9.11 12.23 15.62
CA LYS A 67 -10.24 13.15 15.38
C LYS A 67 -10.78 13.02 13.96
N ILE A 68 -9.88 12.90 12.97
CA ILE A 68 -10.25 12.70 11.57
C ILE A 68 -10.96 11.36 11.40
N VAL A 69 -10.38 10.27 11.94
CA VAL A 69 -10.99 8.93 11.89
C VAL A 69 -12.39 8.94 12.49
N LYS A 70 -12.59 9.55 13.66
CA LYS A 70 -13.92 9.67 14.29
C LYS A 70 -14.92 10.36 13.38
N ASN A 71 -14.52 11.42 12.67
CA ASN A 71 -15.39 12.11 11.72
C ASN A 71 -15.73 11.25 10.50
N ILE A 72 -14.79 10.43 10.02
CA ILE A 72 -15.03 9.49 8.92
C ILE A 72 -16.02 8.39 9.37
N GLU A 73 -15.86 7.87 10.58
CA GLU A 73 -16.74 6.85 11.18
C GLU A 73 -18.17 7.38 11.38
N LEU A 74 -18.32 8.64 11.82
CA LEU A 74 -19.63 9.30 11.91
C LEU A 74 -20.34 9.41 10.55
N ARG A 75 -19.58 9.45 9.45
CA ARG A 75 -20.12 9.41 8.08
C ARG A 75 -20.39 8.00 7.57
N ASN A 76 -20.07 6.97 8.36
CA ASN A 76 -20.10 5.56 7.98
C ASN A 76 -19.29 5.27 6.70
N HIS A 77 -18.15 5.95 6.54
CA HIS A 77 -17.23 5.74 5.43
C HIS A 77 -16.14 4.76 5.83
N ARG A 78 -15.65 3.99 4.84
CA ARG A 78 -14.46 3.16 5.02
C ARG A 78 -13.21 4.04 4.95
N TYR A 79 -12.14 3.60 5.58
CA TYR A 79 -10.86 4.28 5.50
C TYR A 79 -9.68 3.31 5.68
N SER A 80 -8.50 3.72 5.22
CA SER A 80 -7.20 3.09 5.47
C SER A 80 -6.33 4.01 6.31
N VAL A 81 -5.45 3.45 7.15
CA VAL A 81 -4.57 4.23 8.04
C VAL A 81 -3.15 3.68 8.14
N GLY A 82 -2.23 4.59 8.48
CA GLY A 82 -0.88 4.28 8.92
C GLY A 82 0.11 4.01 7.79
N LEU A 83 1.31 3.56 8.16
CA LEU A 83 2.44 3.37 7.24
C LEU A 83 2.09 2.50 6.03
N MET A 84 1.31 1.45 6.27
CA MET A 84 0.98 0.40 5.32
C MET A 84 -0.48 0.46 4.85
N GLN A 85 -1.18 1.56 5.17
CA GLN A 85 -2.57 1.85 4.76
C GLN A 85 -3.55 0.69 5.00
N ILE A 86 -3.60 0.18 6.23
CA ILE A 86 -4.50 -0.91 6.60
C ILE A 86 -5.95 -0.41 6.61
N THR A 87 -6.79 -1.00 5.76
CA THR A 87 -8.22 -0.64 5.69
C THR A 87 -8.99 -1.11 6.92
N SER A 88 -9.86 -0.24 7.44
CA SER A 88 -10.87 -0.48 8.49
C SER A 88 -11.64 -1.80 8.34
N THR A 89 -11.88 -2.29 7.12
CA THR A 89 -12.52 -3.59 6.88
C THR A 89 -11.71 -4.80 7.38
N ASN A 90 -10.40 -4.65 7.57
CA ASN A 90 -9.53 -5.69 8.12
C ASN A 90 -9.48 -5.68 9.65
N PHE A 91 -9.99 -4.65 10.32
CA PHE A 91 -9.74 -4.45 11.75
C PHE A 91 -10.29 -5.57 12.63
N ALA A 92 -11.53 -6.00 12.37
CA ALA A 92 -12.14 -7.11 13.09
C ALA A 92 -11.36 -8.42 12.90
N LYS A 93 -10.90 -8.70 11.67
CA LYS A 93 -10.13 -9.92 11.34
C LYS A 93 -8.81 -10.00 12.11
N TYR A 94 -8.16 -8.87 12.37
CA TYR A 94 -6.85 -8.82 13.03
C TYR A 94 -6.90 -8.30 14.48
N GLY A 95 -8.08 -8.12 15.06
CA GLY A 95 -8.24 -7.65 16.45
C GLY A 95 -7.59 -6.29 16.71
N THR A 96 -7.67 -5.37 15.73
CA THR A 96 -7.00 -4.06 15.78
C THR A 96 -7.99 -2.91 15.69
N THR A 97 -7.48 -1.68 15.82
CA THR A 97 -8.24 -0.42 15.75
C THR A 97 -7.39 0.63 15.02
N ALA A 98 -8.01 1.74 14.57
CA ALA A 98 -7.26 2.84 13.98
C ALA A 98 -6.17 3.37 14.91
N GLU A 99 -6.47 3.45 16.22
CA GLU A 99 -5.52 3.89 17.24
C GLU A 99 -4.26 3.04 17.28
N LYS A 100 -4.40 1.71 17.22
CA LYS A 100 -3.27 0.78 17.15
C LYS A 100 -2.55 0.88 15.82
N MET A 101 -3.29 1.10 14.72
CA MET A 101 -2.69 1.20 13.38
C MET A 101 -1.95 2.50 13.10
N PHE A 102 -2.02 3.48 14.01
CA PHE A 102 -1.12 4.63 14.02
C PHE A 102 0.20 4.37 14.77
N ASP A 103 0.34 3.24 15.47
CA ASP A 103 1.64 2.77 15.93
C ASP A 103 2.39 2.08 14.75
N PRO A 104 3.60 2.54 14.39
CA PRO A 104 4.36 1.99 13.28
C PRO A 104 4.56 0.47 13.32
N CYS A 105 4.89 -0.07 14.50
CA CYS A 105 5.24 -1.48 14.65
C CYS A 105 3.99 -2.37 14.59
N GLU A 106 2.91 -1.96 15.25
CA GLU A 106 1.62 -2.67 15.15
C GLU A 106 1.07 -2.65 13.72
N ASN A 107 1.21 -1.53 13.00
CA ASN A 107 0.80 -1.41 11.61
C ASN A 107 1.60 -2.40 10.72
N LEU A 108 2.91 -2.48 10.91
CA LEU A 108 3.81 -3.41 10.21
C LEU A 108 3.49 -4.89 10.51
N LYS A 109 3.21 -5.25 11.78
CA LYS A 109 2.80 -6.62 12.15
C LYS A 109 1.50 -7.04 11.46
N VAL A 110 0.53 -6.14 11.35
CA VAL A 110 -0.74 -6.43 10.66
C VAL A 110 -0.51 -6.50 9.14
N SER A 111 0.30 -5.60 8.57
CA SER A 111 0.62 -5.66 7.14
C SER A 111 1.35 -6.95 6.77
N GLU A 112 2.28 -7.43 7.60
CA GLU A 112 2.99 -8.70 7.40
C GLU A 112 1.98 -9.85 7.26
N LYS A 113 1.03 -9.96 8.19
CA LYS A 113 0.01 -11.01 8.16
C LYS A 113 -0.81 -10.97 6.87
N ILE A 114 -1.21 -9.78 6.42
CA ILE A 114 -2.00 -9.60 5.19
C ILE A 114 -1.15 -9.97 3.97
N LEU A 115 0.07 -9.46 3.88
CA LEU A 115 0.93 -9.68 2.71
C LEU A 115 1.37 -11.14 2.59
N VAL A 116 1.70 -11.80 3.70
CA VAL A 116 2.03 -13.23 3.72
C VAL A 116 0.83 -14.09 3.32
N ASP A 117 -0.39 -13.77 3.78
CA ASP A 117 -1.61 -14.44 3.33
C ASP A 117 -1.84 -14.27 1.82
N CYS A 118 -1.73 -13.04 1.34
CA CYS A 118 -1.88 -12.72 -0.08
C CYS A 118 -0.82 -13.41 -0.95
N TYR A 119 0.43 -13.45 -0.50
CA TYR A 119 1.51 -14.16 -1.19
C TYR A 119 1.20 -15.66 -1.28
N LYS A 120 0.78 -16.30 -0.18
CA LYS A 120 0.41 -17.72 -0.16
C LYS A 120 -0.76 -18.03 -1.10
N ARG A 121 -1.77 -17.16 -1.17
CA ARG A 121 -2.91 -17.32 -2.08
C ARG A 121 -2.57 -17.03 -3.54
N GLY A 122 -1.69 -16.06 -3.78
CA GLY A 122 -1.30 -15.63 -5.13
C GLY A 122 -0.26 -16.54 -5.79
N GLY A 123 0.59 -17.19 -5.00
CA GLY A 123 1.68 -18.06 -5.46
C GLY A 123 2.96 -17.32 -5.86
N ASP A 124 2.89 -16.01 -6.07
CA ASP A 124 4.03 -15.15 -6.37
C ASP A 124 3.87 -13.75 -5.76
N LEU A 125 4.96 -12.97 -5.74
CA LEU A 125 4.99 -11.65 -5.11
C LEU A 125 4.12 -10.62 -5.84
N VAL A 126 4.04 -10.68 -7.18
CA VAL A 126 3.27 -9.72 -7.98
C VAL A 126 1.77 -9.88 -7.70
N ARG A 127 1.28 -11.12 -7.69
CA ARG A 127 -0.10 -11.45 -7.31
C ARG A 127 -0.37 -11.18 -5.84
N GLY A 128 0.62 -11.43 -4.97
CA GLY A 128 0.56 -11.09 -3.55
C GLY A 128 0.37 -9.59 -3.32
N LEU A 129 1.14 -8.75 -4.02
CA LEU A 129 1.03 -7.29 -3.94
C LEU A 129 -0.28 -6.77 -4.53
N SER A 130 -0.74 -7.32 -5.66
CA SER A 130 -2.07 -7.01 -6.17
C SER A 130 -3.16 -7.33 -5.15
N CYS A 131 -3.06 -8.50 -4.51
CA CYS A 131 -3.98 -8.93 -3.47
C CYS A 131 -3.93 -8.02 -2.24
N TYR A 132 -2.74 -7.59 -1.82
CA TYR A 132 -2.57 -6.63 -0.72
C TYR A 132 -3.30 -5.32 -1.00
N TYR A 133 -3.11 -4.77 -2.21
CA TYR A 133 -3.71 -3.52 -2.66
C TYR A 133 -5.24 -3.57 -2.79
N SER A 134 -5.78 -4.67 -3.34
CA SER A 134 -7.14 -4.69 -3.89
C SER A 134 -8.00 -5.88 -3.45
N GLY A 135 -7.44 -6.81 -2.69
CA GLY A 135 -8.07 -8.07 -2.28
C GLY A 135 -8.04 -9.18 -3.32
N ASN A 136 -7.54 -8.94 -4.54
CA ASN A 136 -7.45 -9.95 -5.60
C ASN A 136 -6.12 -9.88 -6.40
N SER A 137 -5.78 -10.93 -7.13
CA SER A 137 -4.50 -11.07 -7.84
C SER A 137 -4.40 -10.29 -9.16
N GLU A 138 -5.43 -9.56 -9.58
CA GLU A 138 -5.49 -8.94 -10.90
C GLU A 138 -5.53 -7.41 -10.91
N THR A 139 -6.23 -6.78 -9.97
CA THR A 139 -6.46 -5.33 -10.05
C THR A 139 -5.16 -4.55 -9.97
N GLY A 140 -4.25 -4.92 -9.06
CA GLY A 140 -2.98 -4.21 -8.86
C GLY A 140 -1.96 -4.42 -9.98
N VAL A 141 -2.18 -5.35 -10.91
CA VAL A 141 -1.32 -5.49 -12.10
C VAL A 141 -1.82 -4.67 -13.29
N LYS A 142 -3.06 -4.19 -13.26
CA LYS A 142 -3.66 -3.40 -14.34
C LYS A 142 -3.32 -1.92 -14.18
N PRO A 143 -3.01 -1.20 -15.29
CA PRO A 143 -2.85 0.25 -15.28
C PRO A 143 -4.09 0.98 -14.77
N GLU A 144 -3.87 2.06 -14.03
CA GLU A 144 -4.93 2.89 -13.47
C GLU A 144 -4.80 4.33 -14.02
N PRO A 145 -5.82 4.86 -14.74
CA PRO A 145 -5.79 6.21 -15.29
C PRO A 145 -5.52 7.30 -14.26
N GLU A 146 -5.98 7.12 -13.03
CA GLU A 146 -5.82 8.04 -11.91
C GLU A 146 -4.37 8.14 -11.42
N PHE A 147 -3.52 7.19 -11.81
CA PHE A 147 -2.11 7.07 -11.44
C PHE A 147 -1.19 7.07 -12.67
N ASN A 148 -1.42 8.00 -13.60
CA ASN A 148 -0.61 8.18 -14.82
C ASN A 148 -0.51 6.90 -15.68
N ASN A 149 -1.58 6.09 -15.71
CA ASN A 149 -1.60 4.79 -16.39
C ASN A 149 -0.50 3.82 -15.90
N THR A 150 -0.10 3.91 -14.64
CA THR A 150 0.74 2.90 -13.98
C THR A 150 -0.13 1.92 -13.20
N SER A 151 0.30 0.66 -13.09
CA SER A 151 -0.29 -0.31 -12.17
C SER A 151 0.31 -0.15 -10.77
N TYR A 152 -0.37 -0.69 -9.75
CA TYR A 152 0.15 -0.69 -8.39
C TYR A 152 1.52 -1.37 -8.30
N VAL A 153 1.67 -2.56 -8.90
CA VAL A 153 2.94 -3.30 -8.86
C VAL A 153 4.08 -2.55 -9.58
N GLN A 154 3.79 -1.79 -10.64
CA GLN A 154 4.76 -0.90 -11.28
C GLN A 154 5.22 0.21 -10.33
N ARG A 155 4.29 0.82 -9.58
CA ARG A 155 4.64 1.86 -8.60
C ARG A 155 5.49 1.33 -7.45
N ILE A 156 5.38 0.04 -7.12
CA ILE A 156 6.23 -0.67 -6.15
C ILE A 156 7.61 -1.02 -6.73
N GLY A 157 7.80 -0.94 -8.05
CA GLY A 157 9.08 -1.21 -8.73
C GLY A 157 9.09 -2.44 -9.63
N PHE A 158 7.96 -3.16 -9.76
CA PHE A 158 7.81 -4.27 -10.70
C PHE A 158 7.39 -3.76 -12.07
N SER A 159 8.36 -3.30 -12.85
CA SER A 159 8.12 -2.97 -14.26
C SER A 159 7.96 -4.24 -15.08
N PRO A 160 6.95 -4.32 -15.98
CA PRO A 160 6.98 -5.34 -17.04
C PRO A 160 8.31 -5.21 -17.80
N PRO A 161 8.89 -6.32 -18.28
CA PRO A 161 10.14 -6.26 -19.02
C PRO A 161 10.00 -5.24 -20.15
N ASP A 162 10.96 -4.32 -20.21
CA ASP A 162 11.06 -3.30 -21.25
C ASP A 162 10.91 -4.02 -22.60
N ASN A 163 9.82 -3.81 -23.31
CA ASN A 163 9.62 -4.27 -24.69
C ASN A 163 10.49 -3.47 -25.68
N LYS A 164 11.61 -2.93 -25.20
CA LYS A 164 12.76 -2.63 -26.03
C LYS A 164 13.29 -3.97 -26.51
N LYS A 165 13.00 -4.27 -27.79
CA LYS A 165 13.85 -5.15 -28.58
C LYS A 165 15.30 -4.83 -28.21
N PHE A 166 15.99 -5.78 -27.59
CA PHE A 166 17.44 -5.75 -27.54
C PHE A 166 17.90 -5.85 -29.01
N TYR A 167 18.06 -4.71 -29.67
CA TYR A 167 18.97 -4.64 -30.79
C TYR A 167 20.35 -4.83 -30.17
N CYS A 168 20.86 -6.07 -30.24
CA CYS A 168 22.27 -6.35 -29.98
C CYS A 168 23.08 -5.56 -31.01
N SER A 169 23.48 -4.34 -30.67
CA SER A 169 24.34 -3.48 -31.49
C SER A 169 25.80 -3.97 -31.53
N LEU A 170 26.11 -5.10 -30.89
CA LEU A 170 27.43 -5.74 -30.88
C LEU A 170 27.44 -7.16 -31.47
N CYS A 171 26.35 -7.60 -32.10
CA CYS A 171 26.30 -8.91 -32.77
C CYS A 171 26.68 -8.84 -34.27
N LYS A 172 27.40 -7.80 -34.72
CA LYS A 172 28.08 -7.82 -36.01
C LYS A 172 29.53 -8.27 -35.80
N GLY A 173 29.72 -9.58 -35.75
CA GLY A 173 31.01 -10.17 -36.09
C GLY A 173 31.30 -9.86 -37.55
N ASN A 174 32.55 -9.46 -37.82
CA ASN A 174 33.10 -9.43 -39.16
C ASN A 174 33.11 -10.85 -39.73
N ASP A 175 32.47 -11.03 -40.87
CA ASP A 175 32.88 -11.96 -41.92
C ASP A 175 32.99 -11.16 -43.23
#